data_AF-A0AAT9I041-F1
#
_entry.id   AF-A0AAT9I041-F1
#
_cell.length_a   1.000
_cell.length_b   1.000
_cell.length_c   1.000
_cell.angle_alpha   90.00
_cell.angle_beta   90.00
_cell.angle_gamma   90.00
#
_symmetry.space_group_name_H-M   'P 1'
#
loop_
_entity.id
_entity.type
_entity.pdbx_description
1 polymer ?
#
loop_
_entity_poly.entity_id
_entity_poly.type
_entity_poly.pdbx_seq_one_letter_code
_entity_poly.pdbx_strand_id
1 'polypeptide(L)' 'MSTPPDGLPVYRVLTGPDDVSFCHRVSEALAAGYRLHEGPAVTFDGERVIVAQAVVWGSLGK' A
#
# COMPACT_ATOMS: atom_id res chain seq x y z
N MET A 1 2.02 -13.87 -15.90
CA MET A 1 1.93 -12.93 -14.76
C MET A 1 0.49 -12.92 -14.33
N SER A 2 0.17 -13.28 -13.08
CA SER A 2 -1.22 -13.13 -12.62
C SER A 2 -1.52 -11.64 -12.48
N THR A 3 -2.74 -11.24 -12.84
CA THR A 3 -3.25 -9.91 -12.56
C THR A 3 -3.94 -9.90 -11.21
N PRO A 4 -3.99 -8.75 -10.51
CA PRO A 4 -4.86 -8.58 -9.36
C PRO A 4 -6.32 -8.94 -9.69
N PRO A 5 -7.10 -9.40 -8.70
CA PRO A 5 -8.55 -9.52 -8.84
C PRO A 5 -9.19 -8.15 -9.13
N ASP A 6 -10.43 -8.19 -9.63
CA ASP A 6 -11.29 -7.02 -9.82
C ASP A 6 -10.73 -5.91 -10.73
N GLY A 7 -9.79 -6.26 -11.61
CA GLY A 7 -9.16 -5.31 -12.51
C GLY A 7 -8.29 -4.27 -11.79
N LEU A 8 -7.88 -4.54 -10.56
CA LEU A 8 -7.03 -3.64 -9.80
C LEU A 8 -5.64 -3.52 -10.46
N PRO A 9 -4.97 -2.36 -10.31
CA PRO A 9 -3.65 -2.16 -10.89
C PRO A 9 -2.59 -2.98 -10.15
N VAL A 10 -1.56 -3.41 -10.89
CA VAL A 10 -0.42 -4.16 -10.36
C VAL A 10 0.38 -3.33 -9.35
N TYR A 11 0.42 -2.01 -9.49
CA TYR A 11 1.09 -1.10 -8.55
C TYR A 11 0.07 -0.11 -7.97
N ARG A 12 0.12 0.11 -6.67
CA ARG A 12 -0.73 1.05 -5.94
C ARG A 12 0.08 1.78 -4.89
N VAL A 13 -0.22 3.06 -4.68
CA VAL A 13 0.24 3.82 -3.50
C VAL A 13 -0.97 4.10 -2.64
N LEU A 14 -0.98 3.55 -1.42
CA LEU A 14 -1.98 3.86 -0.41
C LEU A 14 -1.49 5.05 0.39
N THR A 15 -2.30 6.10 0.51
CA THR A 15 -1.97 7.30 1.30
C THR A 15 -3.06 7.61 2.30
N GLY A 16 -2.69 8.17 3.45
CA GLY A 16 -3.62 8.64 4.48
C GLY A 16 -2.94 9.00 5.79
N PRO A 17 -3.70 9.41 6.81
CA PRO A 17 -3.16 9.65 8.15
C PRO A 17 -2.51 8.40 8.74
N ASP A 18 -1.53 8.60 9.63
CA ASP A 18 -0.96 7.51 10.45
C ASP A 18 -1.97 7.06 11.51
N ASP A 19 -2.95 6.24 11.09
CA ASP A 19 -4.03 5.76 11.93
C ASP A 19 -4.42 4.30 11.63
N VAL A 20 -5.31 3.76 12.46
CA VAL A 20 -5.82 2.39 12.36
C VAL A 20 -6.50 2.13 11.02
N SER A 21 -7.16 3.14 10.42
CA SER A 21 -7.84 3.00 9.12
C SER A 21 -6.81 2.82 7.99
N PHE A 22 -5.68 3.51 8.04
CA PHE A 22 -4.57 3.29 7.12
C PHE A 22 -3.97 1.89 7.29
N CYS A 23 -3.73 1.46 8.53
CA CYS A 23 -3.23 0.12 8.83
C CYS A 23 -4.16 -0.98 8.28
N HIS A 24 -5.48 -0.82 8.40
CA HIS A 24 -6.46 -1.76 7.83
C HIS A 24 -6.35 -1.84 6.30
N ARG A 25 -6.31 -0.70 5.60
CA ARG A 25 -6.19 -0.71 4.12
C ARG A 25 -4.91 -1.37 3.62
N VAL A 26 -3.79 -1.15 4.29
CA VAL A 26 -2.53 -1.85 3.96
C VAL A 26 -2.68 -3.35 4.23
N SER A 27 -3.25 -3.73 5.36
CA SER A 27 -3.48 -5.14 5.73
C SER A 27 -4.40 -5.86 4.74
N GLU A 28 -5.47 -5.19 4.27
CA GLU A 28 -6.37 -5.72 3.24
C GLU A 28 -5.65 -5.94 1.91
N ALA A 29 -4.78 -5.01 1.49
CA ALA A 29 -3.99 -5.18 0.28
C ALA A 29 -3.04 -6.39 0.40
N LEU A 30 -2.39 -6.55 1.56
CA LEU A 30 -1.54 -7.71 1.83
C LEU A 30 -2.34 -9.02 1.82
N ALA A 31 -3.52 -9.05 2.45
CA ALA A 31 -4.41 -10.20 2.45
C ALA A 31 -4.90 -10.56 1.04
N ALA A 32 -5.10 -9.56 0.18
CA ALA A 32 -5.46 -9.77 -1.23
C ALA A 32 -4.31 -10.36 -2.07
N GLY A 33 -3.07 -10.37 -1.58
CA GLY A 33 -1.90 -10.93 -2.27
C GLY A 33 -0.92 -9.89 -2.81
N TYR A 34 -1.11 -8.60 -2.51
CA TYR A 34 -0.08 -7.59 -2.75
C TYR A 34 1.09 -7.78 -1.79
N ARG A 35 2.25 -7.23 -2.16
CA ARG A 35 3.45 -7.14 -1.33
C ARG A 35 3.85 -5.68 -1.14
N LEU A 36 4.46 -5.37 0.00
CA LEU A 36 5.03 -4.05 0.22
C LEU A 36 6.19 -3.83 -0.75
N HIS A 37 6.22 -2.65 -1.36
CA HIS A 37 7.37 -2.17 -2.11
C HIS A 37 8.15 -1.23 -1.18
N GLU A 38 9.26 -1.72 -0.64
CA GLU A 38 10.11 -0.99 0.30
C GLU A 38 9.37 -0.43 1.53
N GLY A 39 10.07 0.38 2.32
CA GLY A 39 9.50 1.06 3.50
C GLY A 39 8.52 2.18 3.13
N PRO A 40 7.63 2.55 4.06
CA PRO A 40 6.69 3.64 3.87
C PRO A 40 7.42 5.00 3.82
N ALA A 41 6.85 5.94 3.08
CA ALA A 41 7.19 7.35 3.18
C ALA A 41 6.27 8.03 4.19
N VAL A 42 6.81 8.94 5.00
CA VAL A 42 6.08 9.61 6.07
C VAL A 42 6.37 11.11 6.01
N THR A 43 5.33 11.94 6.11
CA THR A 43 5.46 13.40 6.14
C THR A 43 4.46 14.00 7.11
N PHE A 44 4.71 15.22 7.60
CA PHE A 44 3.76 15.98 8.41
C PHE A 44 3.12 17.06 7.53
N ASP A 45 1.78 17.12 7.49
CA ASP A 45 1.05 18.06 6.62
C ASP A 45 0.73 19.42 7.30
N GLY A 46 1.17 19.60 8.55
CA GLY A 46 0.84 20.77 9.38
C GLY A 46 -0.20 20.49 10.47
N GLU A 47 -0.93 19.38 10.37
CA GLU A 47 -1.94 18.96 11.34
C GLU A 47 -1.69 17.53 11.84
N ARG A 48 -1.34 16.61 10.94
CA ARG A 48 -1.17 15.18 11.23
C ARG A 48 -0.05 14.56 10.41
N VAL A 49 0.38 13.38 10.84
CA VAL A 49 1.33 12.56 10.08
C VAL A 49 0.57 11.87 8.95
N ILE A 50 1.08 11.99 7.73
CA ILE A 50 0.60 11.33 6.52
C ILE A 50 1.60 10.27 6.11
N VAL A 51 1.10 9.06 5.88
CA VAL A 51 1.86 7.89 5.44
C VAL A 51 1.50 7.57 3.99
N ALA A 52 2.51 7.19 3.22
CA ALA A 52 2.36 6.60 1.90
C ALA A 52 3.04 5.24 1.88
N GLN A 53 2.30 4.18 1.52
CA GLN A 53 2.83 2.83 1.35
C GLN A 53 2.57 2.34 -0.06
N ALA A 54 3.64 2.05 -0.79
CA ALA A 54 3.56 1.40 -2.09
C ALA A 54 3.35 -0.10 -1.92
N VAL A 55 2.46 -0.67 -2.75
CA VAL A 55 2.19 -2.10 -2.83
C VAL A 55 2.18 -2.57 -4.28
N VAL A 56 2.75 -3.76 -4.52
CA VAL A 56 2.88 -4.39 -5.83
C VAL A 56 2.25 -5.78 -5.87
N TRP A 57 1.64 -6.14 -6.99
CA TRP A 57 1.01 -7.43 -7.20
C TRP A 57 2.01 -8.45 -7.75
N GLY A 58 2.12 -9.58 -7.04
CA GLY A 58 3.20 -10.54 -7.29
C GLY A 58 4.57 -9.94 -6.97
N SER A 59 5.59 -10.79 -6.84
CA SER A 59 6.95 -10.25 -6.85
C SER A 59 7.23 -9.73 -8.26
N LEU A 60 7.61 -8.45 -8.42
CA LEU A 60 8.63 -8.17 -9.41
C LEU A 60 9.81 -9.05 -8.98
N GLY A 61 10.05 -10.11 -9.74
CA GLY A 61 11.09 -11.09 -9.42
C GLY A 61 12.39 -10.35 -9.14
N LYS A 62 13.13 -10.82 -8.13
CA LYS A 62 14.58 -10.67 -8.19
C LYS A 62 15.09 -11.45 -9.40
#